data_AF-A0A0A2TG93-F1
#
_entry.id   AF-A0A0A2TG93-F1
#
_cell.length_a   1.000
_cell.length_b   1.000
_cell.length_c   1.000
_cell.angle_alpha   90.00
_cell.angle_beta   90.00
_cell.angle_gamma   90.00
#
_symmetry.space_group_name_H-M   'P 1'
#
loop_
_entity.id
_entity.type
_entity.pdbx_description
1 polymer ?
#
loop_
_entity_poly.entity_id
_entity_poly.type
_entity_poly.pdbx_seq_one_letter_code
_entity_poly.pdbx_strand_id
1 'polypeptide(L)' 'MEGMGLSILIYLVGLFILYIVIETAVRRGINSSIIGRYMEEKNDNREDKESFLDDDLDKD' A
#
# COMPACT_ATOMS: atom_id res chain seq x y z
N MET A 1 7.01 -19.05 -38.20
CA MET A 1 6.03 -18.46 -37.26
C MET A 1 5.91 -19.23 -35.95
N GLU A 2 6.42 -20.46 -35.85
CA GLU A 2 6.22 -21.36 -34.70
C GLU A 2 6.99 -20.94 -33.43
N GLY A 3 8.07 -20.16 -33.54
CA GLY A 3 8.83 -19.66 -32.38
C GLY A 3 8.39 -18.30 -31.83
N MET A 4 7.61 -17.52 -32.59
CA MET A 4 7.25 -16.15 -32.17
C MET A 4 6.29 -16.14 -30.98
N GLY A 5 5.33 -17.08 -30.93
CA GLY A 5 4.36 -17.15 -29.83
C GLY A 5 5.01 -17.47 -28.48
N LEU A 6 5.99 -18.37 -28.46
CA LEU A 6 6.70 -18.75 -27.24
C LEU A 6 7.56 -17.61 -26.72
N SER A 7 8.24 -16.87 -27.61
CA SER A 7 8.99 -15.68 -27.25
C SER A 7 8.09 -14.59 -26.64
N ILE A 8 6.93 -14.31 -27.25
CA ILE A 8 5.97 -13.33 -26.72
C ILE A 8 5.48 -13.74 -25.33
N LEU A 9 5.20 -15.03 -25.11
CA LEU A 9 4.75 -15.54 -23.83
C LEU A 9 5.81 -15.38 -22.73
N ILE A 10 7.09 -15.64 -23.04
CA ILE A 10 8.21 -15.39 -22.12
C ILE A 10 8.30 -13.91 -21.76
N TYR A 11 8.18 -13.01 -22.74
CA TYR A 11 8.20 -11.57 -22.49
C TYR A 11 7.05 -11.12 -21.59
N LEU A 12 5.83 -11.63 -21.81
CA LEU A 12 4.67 -11.33 -20.99
C LEU A 12 4.86 -11.80 -19.54
N VAL A 13 5.38 -13.01 -19.34
CA VAL A 13 5.68 -13.54 -18.00
C VAL A 13 6.76 -12.71 -17.31
N GLY A 14 7.83 -12.35 -18.02
CA GLY A 14 8.88 -11.49 -17.48
C GLY A 14 8.38 -10.11 -17.09
N LEU A 15 7.53 -9.49 -17.94
CA LEU A 15 6.91 -8.20 -17.65
C LEU A 15 5.98 -8.28 -16.45
N PHE A 16 5.23 -9.38 -16.29
CA PHE A 16 4.36 -9.61 -15.15
C PHE A 16 5.15 -9.73 -13.84
N ILE A 17 6.25 -10.48 -13.84
CA ILE A 17 7.13 -10.58 -12.67
C ILE A 17 7.74 -9.21 -12.35
N LEU A 18 8.22 -8.48 -13.35
CA LEU A 18 8.77 -7.14 -13.17
C LEU A 18 7.74 -6.17 -12.57
N TYR A 19 6.49 -6.23 -13.04
CA TYR A 19 5.39 -5.46 -12.47
C TYR A 19 5.20 -5.76 -10.98
N ILE A 20 5.14 -7.04 -10.58
CA ILE A 20 5.01 -7.44 -9.17
C ILE A 20 6.19 -6.93 -8.34
N VAL A 21 7.42 -6.97 -8.88
CA VAL A 21 8.61 -6.46 -8.17
C VAL A 21 8.50 -4.97 -7.94
N ILE A 22 8.17 -4.18 -8.96
CA ILE A 22 8.01 -2.72 -8.85
C ILE A 22 6.84 -2.41 -7.91
N GLU A 23 5.70 -3.06 -8.10
CA GLU A 23 4.52 -2.89 -7.25
C GLU A 23 4.83 -3.22 -5.80
N THR A 24 5.55 -4.31 -5.53
CA THR A 24 5.93 -4.70 -4.17
C THR A 24 6.94 -3.71 -3.59
N ALA A 25 7.95 -3.30 -4.36
CA ALA A 25 8.94 -2.33 -3.92
C ALA A 25 8.30 -0.96 -3.64
N VAL A 26 7.33 -0.54 -4.46
CA VAL A 26 6.60 0.72 -4.31
C VAL A 26 5.56 0.61 -3.20
N ARG A 27 4.69 -0.42 -3.17
CA ARG A 27 3.68 -0.60 -2.12
C ARG A 27 4.32 -0.87 -0.78
N ARG A 28 5.24 -1.85 -0.66
CA ARG A 28 5.94 -2.09 0.62
C ARG A 28 6.88 -0.95 0.97
N GLY A 29 7.57 -0.36 0.00
CA GLY A 29 8.45 0.78 0.25
C GLY A 29 7.70 2.03 0.70
N ILE A 30 6.54 2.34 0.12
CA ILE A 30 5.68 3.45 0.56
C ILE A 30 5.03 3.09 1.91
N ASN A 31 4.50 1.88 2.08
CA ASN A 31 3.84 1.44 3.32
C ASN A 31 4.81 1.31 4.51
N SER A 32 6.11 1.14 4.26
CA SER A 32 7.15 1.18 5.30
C SER A 32 7.86 2.53 5.41
N SER A 33 7.53 3.49 4.55
CA SER A 33 8.14 4.81 4.53
C SER A 33 7.38 5.75 5.46
N ILE A 34 8.12 6.68 6.07
CA ILE A 34 7.61 7.79 6.88
C ILE A 34 6.45 8.52 6.19
N ILE A 35 6.42 8.56 4.85
CA ILE A 35 5.31 9.14 4.07
C ILE A 35 4.03 8.30 4.10
N GLY A 36 4.13 6.96 4.04
CA GLY A 36 2.97 6.07 4.20
C GLY A 36 2.41 6.20 5.61
N ARG A 37 3.27 6.14 6.63
CA ARG A 37 2.88 6.32 8.04
C ARG A 37 2.34 7.72 8.34
N TYR A 38 2.86 8.77 7.70
CA TYR A 38 2.36 10.14 7.83
C TYR A 38 1.01 10.35 7.12
N MET A 39 0.76 9.66 6.00
CA MET A 39 -0.57 9.63 5.38
C MET A 39 -1.56 8.79 6.19
N GLU A 40 -1.11 7.68 6.78
CA GLU A 40 -1.90 6.84 7.68
C GLU A 40 -2.25 7.62 8.96
N GLU A 41 -1.27 8.20 9.67
CA GLU A 41 -1.50 9.08 10.84
C GLU A 41 -2.41 10.28 10.52
N LYS A 42 -2.38 10.83 9.30
CA LYS A 42 -3.26 11.96 8.93
C LYS A 42 -4.70 11.54 8.59
N ASN A 43 -4.92 10.29 8.15
CA ASN A 43 -6.25 9.75 7.90
C ASN A 43 -6.83 9.05 9.14
N ASP A 44 -6.00 8.44 9.98
CA ASP A 44 -6.37 7.81 11.25
C ASP A 44 -6.79 8.86 12.32
N ASN A 45 -6.27 10.09 12.23
CA ASN A 45 -6.78 11.23 12.99
C ASN A 45 -8.19 11.70 12.54
N ARG A 46 -8.84 11.04 11.58
CA ARG A 46 -10.23 11.32 11.18
C ARG A 46 -11.22 10.19 11.48
N GLU A 47 -10.76 8.97 11.78
CA GLU A 47 -11.67 7.84 12.02
C GLU A 47 -11.47 7.12 13.37
N ASP A 48 -10.29 7.15 14.00
CA ASP A 48 -10.05 6.45 15.29
C ASP A 48 -9.59 7.38 16.42
N LYS A 49 -10.26 8.51 16.58
CA LYS A 49 -10.41 9.15 17.90
C LYS A 49 -11.88 9.34 18.21
N GLU A 50 -12.54 8.22 18.50
CA GLU A 50 -13.40 8.21 19.69
C GLU A 50 -12.56 8.77 20.84
N SER A 51 -12.72 10.08 21.04
CA SER A 51 -12.87 10.67 22.34
C SER A 51 -11.81 10.33 23.39
N PHE A 52 -10.58 10.82 23.18
CA PHE A 52 -9.66 11.04 24.30
C PHE A 52 -10.12 12.20 25.22
N LEU A 53 -11.28 12.81 24.93
CA LEU A 53 -11.86 13.97 25.62
C LEU A 53 -13.25 13.70 26.23
N ASP A 54 -13.82 12.49 26.15
CA ASP A 54 -15.10 12.17 26.85
C ASP A 54 -14.92 11.74 28.29
N ASP A 55 -13.71 11.45 28.74
CA ASP A 55 -13.50 10.75 30.02
C ASP A 55 -13.47 11.68 31.25
N ASP A 56 -14.06 12.88 31.18
CA ASP A 56 -14.03 13.82 32.32
C ASP A 56 -15.26 14.74 32.48
N LEU A 57 -16.40 14.41 31.86
CA LEU A 57 -17.65 15.20 31.99
C LEU A 57 -18.83 14.49 32.66
N ASP A 58 -18.62 13.31 33.25
CA ASP A 58 -19.63 12.65 34.08
C ASP A 58 -19.16 12.59 35.53
N LYS A 59 -19.42 13.65 36.29
CA LYS A 59 -19.59 13.51 37.74
C LYS A 59 -20.50 14.58 38.36
N ASP A 60 -21.74 14.15 38.62
CA ASP A 60 -22.66 14.69 39.63
C ASP A 60 -22.09 14.59 41.06
#